data_AF-A0AAU2RMY8-F1
#
_entry.id   AF-A0AAU2RMY8-F1
#
_cell.length_a   1.000
_cell.length_b   1.000
_cell.length_c   1.000
_cell.angle_alpha   90.00
_cell.angle_beta   90.00
_cell.angle_gamma   90.00
#
_symmetry.space_group_name_H-M   'P 1'
#
loop_
_entity.id
_entity.type
_entity.pdbx_description
1 polymer ?
#
loop_
_entity_poly.entity_id
_entity_poly.type
_entity_poly.pdbx_seq_one_letter_code
_entity_poly.pdbx_strand_id
1 'polypeptide(L)' 'MPLFCFNTADDYLEAAREMAVSGRTTLARLLAEEAADRVTDPAEAARILHDFPGPSLRQED' A
#
# COMPACT_ATOMS: atom_id res chain seq x y z
N MET A 1 -0.49 -21.78 6.01
CA MET A 1 -0.55 -21.09 4.71
C MET A 1 -1.69 -20.09 4.80
N PRO A 2 -1.44 -18.81 5.15
CA PRO A 2 -2.50 -17.83 5.06
C PRO A 2 -2.70 -17.52 3.58
N LEU A 3 -3.87 -17.89 3.09
CA LEU A 3 -4.41 -17.42 1.83
C LEU A 3 -4.76 -15.96 2.09
N PHE A 4 -3.98 -15.03 1.52
CA PHE A 4 -4.26 -13.59 1.54
C PHE A 4 -5.63 -13.35 0.89
N CYS A 5 -6.69 -13.47 1.68
CA CYS A 5 -7.99 -12.94 1.34
C CYS A 5 -7.86 -11.45 1.55
N PHE A 6 -7.54 -10.72 0.48
CA PHE A 6 -7.46 -9.25 0.42
C PHE A 6 -8.81 -8.58 0.75
N ASN A 7 -9.29 -8.74 1.99
CA ASN A 7 -10.56 -8.24 2.47
C ASN A 7 -10.39 -6.96 3.31
N THR A 8 -9.15 -6.69 3.73
CA THR A 8 -8.80 -5.63 4.67
C THR A 8 -7.65 -4.78 4.16
N ALA A 9 -7.68 -3.48 4.44
CA ALA A 9 -6.60 -2.56 4.07
C ALA A 9 -5.22 -3.01 4.59
N ASP A 10 -5.21 -3.73 5.72
CA ASP A 10 -4.00 -4.31 6.32
C ASP A 10 -3.31 -5.36 5.42
N ASP A 11 -4.08 -6.20 4.72
CA ASP A 11 -3.52 -7.17 3.76
C ASP A 11 -2.85 -6.46 2.58
N TYR A 12 -3.46 -5.39 2.09
CA TYR A 12 -2.87 -4.56 1.03
C TYR A 12 -1.59 -3.87 1.52
N LEU A 13 -1.55 -3.48 2.78
CA LEU A 13 -0.41 -2.89 3.47
C LEU A 13 0.76 -3.88 3.64
N GLU A 14 0.48 -5.10 4.08
CA GLU A 14 1.47 -6.18 4.17
C GLU A 14 2.05 -6.50 2.80
N ALA A 15 1.19 -6.68 1.80
CA ALA A 15 1.63 -6.92 0.43
C ALA A 15 2.43 -5.72 -0.11
N ALA A 16 2.03 -4.48 0.17
CA ALA A 16 2.80 -3.29 -0.17
C ALA A 16 4.20 -3.34 0.46
N ARG A 17 4.30 -3.72 1.73
CA ARG A 17 5.57 -3.82 2.46
C ARG A 17 6.47 -4.91 1.89
N GLU A 18 5.93 -6.07 1.54
CA GLU A 18 6.69 -7.12 0.83
C GLU A 18 7.20 -6.63 -0.54
N MET A 19 6.39 -5.87 -1.28
CA MET A 19 6.78 -5.30 -2.57
C MET A 19 7.88 -4.23 -2.40
N ALA A 20 7.82 -3.42 -1.34
CA ALA A 20 8.84 -2.42 -1.01
C ALA A 20 10.17 -3.08 -0.62
N VAL A 21 10.13 -4.12 0.22
CA VAL A 21 11.30 -4.94 0.59
C VAL A 21 11.90 -5.61 -0.65
N SER A 22 11.07 -6.01 -1.62
CA SER A 22 11.51 -6.58 -2.89
C SER A 22 12.10 -5.54 -3.87
N GLY A 23 12.18 -4.25 -3.49
CA GLY A 23 12.69 -3.17 -4.34
C GLY A 23 11.70 -2.65 -5.39
N ARG A 24 10.43 -3.07 -5.33
CA ARG A 24 9.35 -2.63 -6.22
C ARG A 24 8.53 -1.51 -5.57
N THR A 25 9.20 -0.42 -5.23
CA THR A 25 8.61 0.71 -4.48
C THR A 25 7.40 1.33 -5.18
N THR A 26 7.37 1.32 -6.52
CA THR A 26 6.25 1.81 -7.34
C THR A 26 4.98 0.96 -7.18
N LEU A 27 5.13 -0.37 -7.12
CA LEU A 27 4.04 -1.31 -6.86
C LEU A 27 3.56 -1.20 -5.41
N ALA A 28 4.51 -1.11 -4.47
CA ALA A 28 4.20 -0.92 -3.05
C ALA A 28 3.33 0.32 -2.81
N ARG A 29 3.67 1.44 -3.45
CA ARG A 29 2.91 2.68 -3.29
C ARG A 29 1.50 2.60 -3.86
N LEU A 30 1.30 1.90 -4.98
CA LEU A 30 -0.03 1.69 -5.54
C LEU A 30 -0.94 0.94 -4.56
N LEU A 31 -0.42 -0.12 -3.93
CA LEU A 31 -1.16 -0.86 -2.90
C LEU A 31 -1.41 0.01 -1.65
N ALA A 32 -0.44 0.84 -1.26
CA ALA A 32 -0.58 1.76 -0.14
C ALA A 32 -1.67 2.83 -0.38
N GLU A 33 -1.78 3.35 -1.61
CA GLU A 33 -2.86 4.27 -2.00
C GLU A 33 -4.24 3.58 -1.94
N GLU A 34 -4.33 2.33 -2.40
CA GLU A 34 -5.57 1.56 -2.37
C GLU A 34 -5.98 1.19 -0.94
N ALA A 35 -5.01 0.84 -0.09
CA ALA A 35 -5.20 0.67 1.34
C ALA A 35 -5.68 1.97 2.00
N ALA A 36 -5.06 3.11 1.67
CA ALA A 36 -5.44 4.41 2.20
C ALA A 36 -6.86 4.83 1.77
N ASP A 37 -7.29 4.52 0.55
CA ASP A 37 -8.65 4.81 0.05
C ASP A 37 -9.72 3.96 0.75
N ARG A 38 -9.39 2.71 1.09
CA ARG A 38 -10.26 1.82 1.86
C ARG A 38 -10.35 2.18 3.34
N VAL A 39 -9.34 2.87 3.88
CA VAL A 39 -9.32 3.27 5.28
C VAL A 39 -10.11 4.56 5.46
N THR A 40 -11.19 4.49 6.22
CA THR A 40 -12.03 5.66 6.53
C THR A 40 -11.36 6.64 7.50
N ASP A 41 -10.29 6.20 8.17
CA ASP A 41 -9.52 7.01 9.12
C ASP A 41 -8.39 7.78 8.42
N PRO A 42 -8.44 9.12 8.37
CA PRO A 42 -7.44 9.91 7.66
C PRO A 42 -6.06 9.91 8.36
N ALA A 43 -5.98 9.64 9.67
CA ALA A 43 -4.71 9.54 10.36
C ALA A 43 -3.99 8.26 9.99
N GLU A 44 -4.74 7.17 9.83
CA GLU A 44 -4.20 5.88 9.39
C GLU A 44 -3.79 5.92 7.91
N ALA A 45 -4.59 6.53 7.03
CA ALA A 45 -4.21 6.78 5.63
C ALA A 45 -2.90 7.58 5.52
N ALA A 46 -2.69 8.60 6.36
CA ALA A 46 -1.47 9.38 6.36
C ALA A 46 -0.24 8.57 6.81
N ARG A 47 -0.39 7.68 7.80
CA ARG A 47 0.69 6.78 8.24
C ARG A 47 1.09 5.81 7.13
N ILE A 48 0.11 5.25 6.43
CA ILE A 48 0.34 4.36 5.28
C ILE A 48 1.16 5.08 4.23
N LEU A 49 0.74 6.28 3.80
CA LEU A 49 1.47 7.05 2.79
C LEU A 49 2.88 7.47 3.25
N HIS A 50 3.07 7.69 4.56
CA HIS A 50 4.38 7.99 5.14
C HIS A 50 5.31 6.78 5.14
N ASP A 51 4.79 5.57 5.35
CA ASP A 51 5.56 4.31 5.31
C ASP A 51 6.02 3.93 3.89
N PHE A 52 5.35 4.46 2.86
CA PHE A 52 5.72 4.24 1.46
C PHE A 52 6.16 5.53 0.75
N PRO A 53 7.34 6.09 1.09
CA PRO A 53 7.92 7.23 0.39
C PRO A 53 8.52 6.74 -0.95
N GLY A 54 7.72 6.78 -2.01
CA GLY A 54 8.15 6.50 -3.37
C GLY A 54 7.37 7.29 -4.41
N PRO A 55 7.85 7.38 -5.66
CA PRO A 55 7.08 7.93 -6.76
C PRO A 55 5.89 7.01 -7.08
N SER A 56 4.68 7.57 -7.12
CA SER A 56 3.48 6.83 -7.52
C SER A 56 3.47 6.63 -9.03
N LEU A 57 3.24 5.40 -9.48
CA LEU A 57 3.06 5.04 -10.89
C LEU A 57 1.80 5.67 -11.53
N ARG A 58 0.94 6.33 -10.74
CA ARG A 58 -0.26 7.04 -11.22
C ARG A 58 0.04 8.20 -12.18
N GLN A 59 1.31 8.50 -12.43
CA GLN A 59 1.78 9.51 -13.37
C GLN A 59 2.28 8.96 -14.71
N GLU A 60 2.27 7.64 -14.96
CA GLU A 60 2.63 7.09 -16.28
C GLU A 60 1.39 6.62 -17.04
N ASP A 61 0.74 7.57 -17.73
CA ASP A 61 -0.05 7.37 -18.96
C ASP A 61 0.39 8.41 -20.00
#